data_AF-A0A978TDJ9-F1
#
_entry.id   AF-A0A978TDJ9-F1
#
_cell.length_a   1.000
_cell.length_b   1.000
_cell.length_c   1.000
_cell.angle_alpha   90.00
_cell.angle_beta   90.00
_cell.angle_gamma   90.00
#
_symmetry.space_group_name_H-M   'P 1'
#
loop_
_entity.id
_entity.type
_entity.pdbx_description
1 polymer ?
#
loop_
_entity_poly.entity_id
_entity_poly.type
_entity_poly.pdbx_seq_one_letter_code
_entity_poly.pdbx_strand_id
1 'polypeptide(L)'
;MTTDYQPFLLSDQDLRAADVSWAYNRSAGGAIALGELQAWKQRVASYQAKVQAAPQVEQGNLFAAITPPTAADTLDPFSLPPQNAEFWRGQFQESGVPALYFVVDHEVPLLLYVGETIKSNQRWQGVHDCKRYILSYVEAHRVHRLPVAVNIGFWPHAAADRKVRQGLEQALIRRWRSPFNKENWAMWSTPFVGSKLEG
;
A
#
# COMPACT_ATOMS: atom_id res chain seq x y z
N MET A 1 4.12 38.27 0.45
CA MET A 1 3.67 37.18 1.33
C MET A 1 4.02 35.88 0.64
N THR A 2 5.21 35.36 0.93
CA THR A 2 5.74 34.11 0.41
C THR A 2 5.30 33.00 1.34
N THR A 3 4.46 32.11 0.85
CA THR A 3 4.03 30.91 1.56
C THR A 3 5.22 29.95 1.56
N ASP A 4 5.84 29.78 2.73
CA ASP A 4 6.91 28.81 2.94
C ASP A 4 6.39 27.40 2.63
N TYR A 5 6.93 26.82 1.56
CA TYR A 5 6.85 25.40 1.28
C TYR A 5 7.78 24.69 2.26
N GLN A 6 7.23 23.94 3.22
CA GLN A 6 8.00 23.02 4.05
C GLN A 6 8.06 21.64 3.38
N PRO A 7 9.18 21.24 2.75
CA PRO A 7 9.46 19.84 2.51
C PRO A 7 9.91 19.21 3.84
N PHE A 8 9.56 17.95 4.08
CA PHE A 8 9.89 17.16 5.27
C PHE A 8 9.05 17.45 6.53
N LEU A 9 7.86 16.87 6.58
CA LEU A 9 7.03 16.79 7.79
C LEU A 9 7.21 15.44 8.48
N LEU A 10 8.31 15.27 9.20
CA LEU A 10 8.32 14.50 10.43
C LEU A 10 9.21 15.24 11.43
N SER A 11 8.64 15.56 12.60
CA SER A 11 9.44 15.98 13.74
C SER A 11 10.07 14.75 14.39
N ASP A 12 11.24 14.89 15.03
CA ASP A 12 11.90 13.79 15.77
C ASP A 12 10.98 13.14 16.83
N GLN A 13 9.95 13.86 17.26
CA GLN A 13 8.97 13.40 18.23
C GLN A 13 8.01 12.36 17.62
N ASP A 14 7.65 12.51 16.34
CA ASP A 14 6.79 11.56 15.61
C ASP A 14 7.55 10.25 15.35
N LEU A 15 8.85 10.34 15.08
CA LEU A 15 9.74 9.19 14.96
C LEU A 15 9.87 8.43 16.29
N ARG A 16 10.03 9.15 17.41
CA ARG A 16 10.12 8.52 18.74
C ARG A 16 8.81 7.92 19.23
N ALA A 17 7.66 8.50 18.90
CA ALA A 17 6.36 7.94 19.29
C ALA A 17 6.09 6.60 18.56
N ALA A 18 6.52 6.48 17.30
CA ALA A 18 6.55 5.20 16.60
C ALA A 18 7.47 4.17 17.30
N ASP A 19 8.58 4.63 17.86
CA ASP A 19 9.53 3.87 18.68
C ASP A 19 9.09 3.63 20.15
N VAL A 20 7.82 3.82 20.51
CA VAL A 20 7.29 3.29 21.80
C VAL A 20 6.13 2.31 21.57
N SER A 21 5.38 2.49 20.48
CA SER A 21 4.27 1.60 20.13
C SER A 21 4.72 0.24 19.56
N TRP A 22 5.96 0.12 19.06
CA TRP A 22 6.53 -1.12 18.49
C TRP A 22 6.74 -2.25 19.51
N ALA A 23 7.00 -1.93 20.77
CA ALA A 23 7.35 -2.92 21.78
C ALA A 23 6.17 -3.81 22.20
N TYR A 24 4.92 -3.37 21.94
CA TYR A 24 3.71 -3.99 22.48
C TYR A 24 3.03 -5.03 21.56
N ASN A 25 3.39 -5.14 20.27
CA ASN A 25 2.70 -6.01 19.30
C ASN A 25 3.51 -7.24 18.87
N ARG A 26 4.36 -7.77 19.75
CA ARG A 26 5.27 -8.88 19.43
C ARG A 26 4.50 -10.22 19.32
N SER A 27 4.43 -10.79 18.13
CA SER A 27 4.35 -12.26 17.95
C SER A 27 5.61 -12.73 17.24
N ALA A 28 6.36 -13.62 17.88
CA ALA A 28 7.64 -14.16 17.42
C ALA A 28 7.45 -15.10 16.21
N GLY A 29 7.23 -14.54 15.02
CA GLY A 29 7.56 -15.22 13.76
C GLY A 29 9.04 -15.00 13.49
N GLY A 30 9.81 -16.05 13.22
CA GLY A 30 11.25 -15.97 13.00
C GLY A 30 11.60 -14.88 11.98
N ALA A 31 12.62 -14.08 12.29
CA ALA A 31 13.05 -12.99 11.42
C ALA A 31 13.45 -13.55 10.04
N ILE A 32 12.80 -13.08 8.97
CA ILE A 32 13.15 -13.40 7.60
C ILE A 32 14.64 -13.10 7.36
N ALA A 33 15.38 -13.99 6.69
CA ALA A 33 16.79 -13.75 6.41
C ALA A 33 16.94 -12.61 5.40
N LEU A 34 18.04 -11.85 5.49
CA LEU A 34 18.29 -10.69 4.61
C LEU A 34 18.18 -11.05 3.12
N GLY A 35 18.81 -12.15 2.71
CA GLY A 35 18.78 -12.61 1.32
C GLY A 35 17.38 -12.99 0.84
N GLU A 36 16.55 -13.56 1.73
CA GLU A 36 15.16 -13.89 1.42
C GLU A 36 14.29 -12.64 1.25
N LEU A 37 14.48 -11.65 2.13
CA LEU A 37 13.78 -10.36 2.06
C LEU A 37 14.13 -9.62 0.75
N GLN A 38 15.42 -9.52 0.43
CA GLN A 38 15.88 -8.87 -0.81
C GLN A 38 15.38 -9.61 -2.05
N ALA A 39 15.49 -10.94 -2.08
CA ALA A 39 14.99 -11.74 -3.19
C ALA A 39 13.47 -11.57 -3.36
N TRP A 40 12.72 -11.53 -2.26
CA TRP A 40 11.28 -11.27 -2.30
C TRP A 40 10.96 -9.89 -2.87
N LYS A 41 11.62 -8.82 -2.38
CA LYS A 41 11.43 -7.46 -2.90
C LYS A 41 11.72 -7.39 -4.39
N GLN A 42 12.83 -8.00 -4.82
CA GLN A 42 13.23 -7.98 -6.23
C GLN A 42 12.19 -8.66 -7.13
N ARG A 43 11.59 -9.77 -6.71
CA ARG A 43 10.54 -10.45 -7.49
C ARG A 43 9.30 -9.57 -7.67
N VAL A 44 8.83 -8.94 -6.59
CA VAL A 44 7.67 -8.04 -6.64
C VAL A 44 7.98 -6.80 -7.49
N ALA A 45 9.13 -6.15 -7.25
CA ALA A 45 9.57 -4.97 -7.99
C ALA A 45 9.70 -5.25 -9.49
N SER A 46 10.30 -6.38 -9.86
CA SER A 46 10.47 -6.76 -11.26
C SER A 46 9.13 -6.98 -11.97
N TYR A 47 8.11 -7.47 -11.27
CA TYR A 47 6.77 -7.59 -11.83
C TYR A 47 6.09 -6.22 -11.96
N GLN A 48 6.10 -5.40 -10.91
CA GLN A 48 5.43 -4.09 -10.91
C GLN A 48 6.07 -3.10 -11.88
N ALA A 49 7.39 -3.15 -12.06
CA ALA A 49 8.08 -2.39 -13.09
C ALA A 49 7.60 -2.75 -14.51
N LYS A 50 7.32 -4.03 -14.78
CA LYS A 50 6.73 -4.47 -16.07
C LYS A 50 5.31 -3.96 -16.23
N VAL A 51 4.51 -3.93 -15.17
CA VAL A 51 3.15 -3.38 -15.19
C VAL A 51 3.17 -1.88 -15.50
N GLN A 52 4.14 -1.15 -14.96
CA GLN A 52 4.31 0.29 -15.19
C GLN A 52 4.85 0.60 -16.59
N ALA A 53 5.78 -0.22 -17.10
CA ALA A 53 6.35 -0.08 -18.43
C ALA A 53 5.45 -0.62 -19.55
N ALA A 54 4.45 -1.44 -19.22
CA ALA A 54 3.54 -2.01 -20.20
C ALA A 54 2.77 -0.89 -20.92
N PRO A 55 2.80 -0.84 -22.27
CA PRO A 55 2.03 0.13 -23.01
C PRO A 55 0.55 -0.02 -22.67
N GLN A 56 -0.13 1.11 -22.50
CA GLN A 56 -1.57 1.19 -22.21
C GLN A 56 -2.45 0.60 -23.34
N VAL A 57 -1.84 0.20 -24.45
CA VAL A 57 -2.47 -0.32 -25.65
C VAL A 57 -1.74 -1.61 -26.01
N GLU A 58 -2.34 -2.77 -25.69
CA GLU A 58 -1.95 -4.01 -26.36
C GLU A 58 -2.14 -3.79 -27.87
N GLN A 59 -1.18 -4.25 -28.67
CA GLN A 59 -1.29 -4.26 -30.14
C GLN A 59 -2.63 -4.86 -30.55
N GLY A 60 -3.56 -3.97 -30.88
CA GLY A 60 -4.92 -4.32 -31.23
C GLY A 60 -4.91 -5.11 -32.53
N ASN A 61 -5.57 -6.27 -32.49
CA ASN A 61 -6.16 -6.87 -33.66
C ASN A 61 -6.86 -5.74 -34.46
N LEU A 62 -6.59 -5.61 -35.76
CA LEU A 62 -7.04 -4.47 -36.60
C LEU A 62 -8.58 -4.30 -36.63
N PHE A 63 -9.31 -5.29 -36.10
CA PHE A 63 -10.77 -5.36 -36.00
C PHE A 63 -11.30 -5.34 -34.55
N ALA A 64 -10.45 -5.25 -33.54
CA ALA A 64 -10.89 -5.13 -32.15
C ALA A 64 -11.33 -3.69 -31.87
N ALA A 65 -12.55 -3.53 -31.37
CA ALA A 65 -13.04 -2.24 -30.91
C ALA A 65 -12.05 -1.63 -29.92
N ILE A 66 -11.65 -0.37 -30.15
CA ILE A 66 -10.78 0.39 -29.25
C ILE A 66 -11.55 0.52 -27.93
N THR A 67 -11.20 -0.31 -26.96
CA THR A 67 -11.76 -0.19 -25.61
C THR A 67 -11.04 0.98 -24.95
N PRO A 68 -11.76 2.02 -24.48
CA PRO A 68 -11.11 3.14 -23.81
C PRO A 68 -10.40 2.63 -22.55
N PRO A 69 -9.21 3.16 -22.22
CA PRO A 69 -8.47 2.75 -21.04
C PRO A 69 -9.33 2.96 -19.78
N THR A 70 -9.33 1.97 -18.91
CA THR A 70 -10.11 2.02 -17.68
C THR A 70 -9.39 2.87 -16.62
N ALA A 71 -10.10 3.25 -15.56
CA ALA A 71 -9.47 3.89 -14.40
C ALA A 71 -8.36 3.01 -13.78
N ALA A 72 -8.44 1.68 -13.91
CA ALA A 72 -7.39 0.78 -13.42
C ALA A 72 -6.10 0.87 -14.24
N ASP A 73 -6.20 1.28 -15.50
CA ASP A 73 -5.06 1.37 -16.42
C ASP A 73 -4.29 2.68 -16.25
N THR A 74 -5.01 3.75 -15.92
CA THR A 74 -4.48 5.12 -15.87
C THR A 74 -4.08 5.58 -14.47
N LEU A 75 -4.62 4.94 -13.42
CA LEU A 75 -4.29 5.29 -12.04
C LEU A 75 -2.86 4.84 -11.69
N ASP A 76 -1.99 5.80 -11.39
CA ASP A 76 -0.64 5.56 -10.88
C ASP A 76 -0.59 5.75 -9.35
N PRO A 77 -0.48 4.66 -8.56
CA PRO A 77 -0.40 4.72 -7.10
C PRO A 77 0.82 5.48 -6.58
N PHE A 78 1.92 5.54 -7.34
CA PHE A 78 3.18 6.17 -6.93
C PHE A 78 3.15 7.70 -7.06
N SER A 79 2.19 8.22 -7.83
CA SER A 79 2.00 9.66 -8.07
C SER A 79 1.11 10.35 -7.03
N LEU A 80 0.41 9.57 -6.18
CA LEU A 80 -0.53 10.11 -5.20
C LEU A 80 0.22 10.82 -4.07
N PRO A 81 -0.33 11.92 -3.51
CA PRO A 81 0.27 12.60 -2.36
C PRO A 81 0.47 11.61 -1.19
N PRO A 82 1.71 11.41 -0.73
CA PRO A 82 1.98 10.45 0.33
C PRO A 82 1.43 11.00 1.66
N GLN A 83 0.65 10.18 2.35
CA GLN A 83 0.27 10.39 3.74
C GLN A 83 1.07 9.46 4.64
N ASN A 84 1.26 9.86 5.89
CA ASN A 84 1.91 9.03 6.89
C ASN A 84 1.15 7.69 7.01
N ALA A 85 1.88 6.57 6.97
CA ALA A 85 1.29 5.25 7.11
C ALA A 85 0.81 4.92 8.52
N GLU A 86 0.65 5.89 9.42
CA GLU A 86 0.00 5.86 10.74
C GLU A 86 -1.08 6.97 10.88
N PHE A 87 -1.50 7.61 9.78
CA PHE A 87 -2.44 8.76 9.77
C PHE A 87 -3.72 8.55 10.60
N TRP A 88 -4.16 7.29 10.78
CA TRP A 88 -5.35 6.94 11.58
C TRP A 88 -5.25 7.24 13.07
N ARG A 89 -4.05 7.58 13.56
CA ARG A 89 -3.89 8.09 14.93
C ARG A 89 -4.40 9.53 15.07
N GLY A 90 -4.61 10.24 13.96
CA GLY A 90 -5.23 11.56 13.93
C GLY A 90 -6.71 11.54 14.33
N GLN A 91 -7.15 12.60 15.01
CA GLN A 91 -8.56 12.85 15.27
C GLN A 91 -9.16 13.60 14.07
N PHE A 92 -10.02 12.95 13.29
CA PHE A 92 -10.71 13.57 12.15
C PHE A 92 -12.16 13.86 12.53
N GLN A 93 -12.59 15.12 12.34
CA GLN A 93 -13.98 15.53 12.61
C GLN A 93 -14.95 15.03 11.53
N GLU A 94 -14.46 14.83 10.30
CA GLU A 94 -15.26 14.36 9.17
C GLU A 94 -14.95 12.91 8.81
N SER A 95 -15.98 12.18 8.36
CA SER A 95 -15.85 10.77 7.95
C SER A 95 -15.00 10.56 6.68
N GLY A 96 -14.77 11.62 5.90
CA GLY A 96 -14.08 11.57 4.62
C GLY A 96 -14.99 11.13 3.47
N VAL A 97 -14.37 10.77 2.34
CA VAL A 97 -15.06 10.45 1.08
C VAL A 97 -14.84 8.99 0.68
N PRO A 98 -15.66 8.44 -0.26
CA PRO A 98 -15.33 7.20 -0.92
C PRO A 98 -13.97 7.32 -1.61
N ALA A 99 -13.08 6.38 -1.34
CA ALA A 99 -11.72 6.42 -1.86
C ALA A 99 -11.18 5.02 -2.11
N LEU A 100 -10.19 4.96 -2.99
CA LEU A 100 -9.20 3.87 -2.99
C LEU A 100 -7.97 4.34 -2.24
N TYR A 101 -7.28 3.44 -1.57
CA TYR A 101 -6.02 3.73 -0.91
C TYR A 101 -4.95 2.70 -1.25
N PHE A 102 -3.71 3.17 -1.22
CA PHE A 102 -2.55 2.46 -1.72
C PHE A 102 -1.46 2.54 -0.68
N VAL A 103 -0.92 1.39 -0.27
CA VAL A 103 0.25 1.34 0.61
C VAL A 103 1.47 1.13 -0.27
N VAL A 104 2.40 2.06 -0.23
CA VAL A 104 3.57 2.09 -1.11
C VAL A 104 4.84 2.16 -0.26
N ASP A 105 5.85 1.36 -0.59
CA ASP A 105 7.23 1.63 -0.19
C ASP A 105 7.87 2.52 -1.27
N HIS A 106 8.38 3.69 -0.90
CA HIS A 106 9.03 4.63 -1.82
C HIS A 106 10.54 4.41 -1.93
N GLU A 107 11.16 3.67 -1.00
CA GLU A 107 12.59 3.35 -1.07
C GLU A 107 12.86 2.41 -2.24
N VAL A 108 11.99 1.41 -2.40
CA VAL A 108 11.90 0.58 -3.59
C VAL A 108 10.45 0.74 -4.05
N PRO A 109 10.16 1.31 -5.23
CA PRO A 109 8.81 1.66 -5.67
C PRO A 109 7.96 0.39 -5.77
N LEU A 110 7.34 0.02 -4.64
CA LEU A 110 6.59 -1.20 -4.44
C LEU A 110 5.20 -0.84 -3.96
N LEU A 111 4.19 -1.24 -4.73
CA LEU A 111 2.82 -1.20 -4.28
C LEU A 111 2.55 -2.44 -3.41
N LEU A 112 2.48 -2.24 -2.10
CA LEU A 112 2.30 -3.29 -1.11
C LEU A 112 0.84 -3.72 -0.95
N TYR A 113 -0.10 -2.76 -1.00
CA TYR A 113 -1.52 -3.02 -0.77
C TYR A 113 -2.42 -2.06 -1.56
N VAL A 114 -3.59 -2.56 -1.98
CA VAL A 114 -4.69 -1.79 -2.55
C VAL A 114 -5.94 -2.07 -1.72
N GLY A 115 -6.68 -1.02 -1.35
CA GLY A 115 -7.94 -1.17 -0.64
C GLY A 115 -8.99 -0.12 -1.00
N GLU A 116 -10.25 -0.39 -0.67
CA GLU A 116 -11.36 0.57 -0.75
C GLU A 116 -11.90 1.01 0.61
N THR A 117 -12.52 2.19 0.61
CA THR A 117 -13.30 2.69 1.74
C THR A 117 -14.40 3.63 1.29
N ILE A 118 -15.49 3.67 2.07
CA ILE A 118 -16.53 4.72 1.97
C ILE A 118 -16.25 5.92 2.89
N LYS A 119 -15.36 5.74 3.88
CA LYS A 119 -14.97 6.75 4.89
C LYS A 119 -13.45 6.81 4.99
N SER A 120 -12.80 7.61 4.14
CA SER A 120 -11.32 7.69 4.09
C SER A 120 -10.69 7.99 5.45
N ASN A 121 -11.31 8.85 6.26
CA ASN A 121 -10.74 9.32 7.52
C ASN A 121 -11.00 8.37 8.70
N GLN A 122 -11.91 7.40 8.55
CA GLN A 122 -12.29 6.45 9.61
C GLN A 122 -11.87 5.01 9.30
N ARG A 123 -11.44 4.70 8.06
CA ARG A 123 -11.20 3.33 7.58
C ARG A 123 -10.22 2.53 8.44
N TRP A 124 -9.22 3.21 8.97
CA TRP A 124 -8.16 2.60 9.76
C TRP A 124 -8.36 2.87 11.26
N GLN A 125 -9.54 3.30 11.71
CA GLN A 125 -9.87 3.28 13.14
C GLN A 125 -10.17 1.82 13.56
N GLY A 126 -9.55 1.34 14.64
CA GLY A 126 -9.68 -0.05 15.11
C GLY A 126 -8.72 -1.07 14.48
N VAL A 127 -9.10 -2.35 14.50
CA VAL A 127 -8.29 -3.49 14.03
C VAL A 127 -8.36 -3.57 12.51
N HIS A 128 -7.20 -3.50 11.86
CA HIS A 128 -7.08 -3.62 10.41
C HIS A 128 -5.84 -4.42 10.07
N ASP A 129 -6.01 -5.60 9.47
CA ASP A 129 -4.92 -6.56 9.21
C ASP A 129 -3.75 -5.94 8.41
N CYS A 130 -4.02 -5.03 7.48
CA CYS A 130 -2.97 -4.35 6.72
C CYS A 130 -2.00 -3.55 7.62
N LYS A 131 -2.44 -3.04 8.77
CA LYS A 131 -1.54 -2.38 9.74
C LYS A 131 -0.48 -3.36 10.23
N ARG A 132 -0.89 -4.58 10.57
CA ARG A 132 0.00 -5.63 11.04
C ARG A 132 1.01 -6.00 9.96
N TYR A 133 0.57 -6.13 8.70
CA TYR A 133 1.45 -6.44 7.58
C TYR A 133 2.51 -5.35 7.34
N ILE A 134 2.13 -4.07 7.42
CA ILE A 134 3.06 -2.93 7.32
C ILE A 134 4.08 -2.97 8.46
N LEU A 135 3.64 -3.19 9.70
CA LEU A 135 4.53 -3.26 10.85
C LEU A 135 5.52 -4.43 10.70
N SER A 136 5.05 -5.62 10.32
CA SER A 136 5.92 -6.78 10.07
C SER A 136 6.92 -6.53 8.92
N TYR A 137 6.50 -5.81 7.87
CA TYR A 137 7.37 -5.42 6.76
C TYR A 137 8.46 -4.44 7.19
N VAL A 138 8.09 -3.38 7.89
CA VAL A 138 9.03 -2.36 8.40
C VAL A 138 10.01 -2.98 9.39
N GLU A 139 9.54 -3.85 10.28
CA GLU A 139 10.39 -4.55 11.25
C GLU A 139 11.45 -5.43 10.56
N ALA A 140 11.04 -6.19 9.55
CA ALA A 140 11.96 -7.01 8.77
C ALA A 140 13.08 -6.17 8.11
N HIS A 141 12.82 -4.91 7.75
CA HIS A 141 13.84 -4.00 7.22
C HIS A 141 14.75 -3.48 8.33
N ARG A 142 14.17 -3.05 9.45
CA ARG A 142 14.90 -2.46 10.59
C ARG A 142 15.91 -3.43 11.19
N VAL A 143 15.55 -4.70 11.34
CA VAL A 143 16.44 -5.76 11.87
C VAL A 143 17.72 -5.88 11.03
N HIS A 144 17.61 -5.68 9.70
CA HIS A 144 18.74 -5.74 8.78
C HIS A 144 19.33 -4.36 8.42
N ARG A 145 18.87 -3.28 9.09
CA ARG A 145 19.25 -1.89 8.81
C ARG A 145 19.06 -1.47 7.35
N LEU A 146 18.04 -2.03 6.69
CA LEU A 146 17.66 -1.62 5.35
C LEU A 146 16.79 -0.36 5.41
N PRO A 147 16.96 0.58 4.46
CA PRO A 147 16.04 1.70 4.33
C PRO A 147 14.65 1.20 3.94
N VAL A 148 13.63 1.91 4.41
CA VAL A 148 12.22 1.60 4.17
C VAL A 148 11.39 2.88 4.34
N ALA A 149 10.52 3.18 3.39
CA ALA A 149 9.70 4.40 3.40
C ALA A 149 8.26 4.07 3.00
N VAL A 150 7.49 3.55 3.96
CA VAL A 150 6.09 3.16 3.71
C VAL A 150 5.15 4.36 3.92
N ASN A 151 4.36 4.66 2.89
CA ASN A 151 3.34 5.70 2.90
C ASN A 151 1.99 5.18 2.39
N ILE A 152 0.95 5.97 2.61
CA ILE A 152 -0.40 5.69 2.13
C ILE A 152 -0.86 6.82 1.21
N GLY A 153 -1.23 6.50 -0.02
CA GLY A 153 -1.89 7.44 -0.94
C GLY A 153 -3.40 7.20 -0.99
N PHE A 154 -4.19 8.28 -1.06
CA PHE A 154 -5.65 8.20 -1.24
C PHE A 154 -6.06 8.78 -2.59
N TRP A 155 -6.89 8.05 -3.31
CA TRP A 155 -7.54 8.50 -4.53
C TRP A 155 -9.04 8.75 -4.25
N PRO A 156 -9.49 10.01 -4.12
CA PRO A 156 -10.81 10.38 -3.61
C PRO A 156 -11.93 10.32 -4.66
N HIS A 157 -11.66 9.81 -5.87
CA HIS A 157 -12.61 9.77 -6.98
C HIS A 157 -13.28 8.39 -7.13
N ALA A 158 -13.22 7.56 -6.08
CA ALA A 158 -13.86 6.26 -6.09
C ALA A 158 -15.39 6.42 -6.07
N ALA A 159 -16.10 5.52 -6.76
CA ALA A 159 -17.57 5.54 -6.76
C ALA A 159 -18.12 5.33 -5.34
N ALA A 160 -19.21 6.04 -5.00
CA ALA A 160 -19.96 5.75 -3.77
C ALA A 160 -20.61 4.36 -3.81
N ASP A 161 -21.03 3.91 -5.00
CA ASP A 161 -21.53 2.57 -5.23
C ASP A 161 -20.45 1.52 -4.89
N ARG A 162 -20.80 0.62 -3.96
CA ARG A 162 -19.89 -0.39 -3.45
C ARG A 162 -19.44 -1.37 -4.53
N LYS A 163 -20.33 -1.81 -5.41
CA LYS A 163 -19.98 -2.82 -6.43
C LYS A 163 -19.02 -2.23 -7.46
N VAL A 164 -19.27 -1.00 -7.90
CA VAL A 164 -18.38 -0.28 -8.84
C VAL A 164 -17.01 -0.07 -8.21
N ARG A 165 -16.96 0.40 -6.95
CA ARG A 165 -15.70 0.63 -6.24
C ARG A 165 -14.90 -0.65 -5.99
N GLN A 166 -15.55 -1.71 -5.54
CA GLN A 166 -14.91 -3.02 -5.34
C GLN A 166 -14.47 -3.66 -6.66
N GLY A 167 -15.20 -3.42 -7.75
CA GLY A 167 -14.78 -3.84 -9.08
C GLY A 167 -13.45 -3.20 -9.49
N LEU A 168 -13.29 -1.90 -9.25
CA LEU A 168 -12.06 -1.16 -9.54
C LEU A 168 -10.91 -1.59 -8.60
N GLU A 169 -11.17 -1.75 -7.30
CA GLU A 169 -10.21 -2.30 -6.34
C GLU A 169 -9.67 -3.66 -6.80
N GLN A 170 -10.55 -4.59 -7.16
CA GLN A 170 -10.15 -5.91 -7.64
C GLN A 170 -9.37 -5.86 -8.95
N ALA A 171 -9.73 -4.95 -9.87
CA ALA A 171 -9.00 -4.75 -11.12
C ALA A 171 -7.55 -4.29 -10.83
N LEU A 172 -7.37 -3.35 -9.91
CA LEU A 172 -6.06 -2.88 -9.48
C LEU A 172 -5.25 -3.96 -8.73
N ILE A 173 -5.89 -4.73 -7.84
CA ILE A 173 -5.25 -5.88 -7.16
C ILE A 173 -4.74 -6.90 -8.19
N ARG A 174 -5.53 -7.21 -9.22
CA ARG A 174 -5.13 -8.14 -10.29
C ARG A 174 -4.01 -7.58 -11.16
N ARG A 175 -4.08 -6.29 -11.51
CA ARG A 175 -3.10 -5.60 -12.36
C ARG A 175 -1.73 -5.51 -11.68
N TRP A 176 -1.71 -4.98 -10.46
CA TRP A 176 -0.46 -4.72 -9.73
C TRP A 176 0.05 -5.89 -8.91
N ARG A 177 -0.80 -6.90 -8.67
CA ARG A 177 -0.53 -8.05 -7.82
C ARG A 177 0.09 -7.65 -6.48
N SER A 178 -0.50 -6.65 -5.82
CA SER A 178 -0.03 -6.14 -4.53
C SER A 178 0.09 -7.28 -3.50
N PRO A 179 1.25 -7.46 -2.85
CA PRO A 179 1.55 -8.67 -2.09
C PRO A 179 0.84 -8.77 -0.74
N PHE A 180 0.30 -7.69 -0.19
CA PHE A 180 -0.47 -7.75 1.07
C PHE A 180 -1.96 -8.02 0.84
N ASN A 181 -2.43 -7.98 -0.40
CA ASN A 181 -3.78 -8.44 -0.74
C ASN A 181 -3.81 -9.98 -0.76
N LYS A 182 -4.80 -10.56 -0.07
CA LYS A 182 -4.91 -12.02 0.15
C LYS A 182 -4.91 -12.84 -1.13
N GLU A 183 -5.43 -12.24 -2.20
CA GLU A 183 -5.51 -12.79 -3.55
C GLU A 183 -4.12 -13.16 -4.10
N ASN A 184 -3.07 -12.48 -3.63
CA ASN A 184 -1.71 -12.61 -4.15
C ASN A 184 -0.75 -13.30 -3.17
N TRP A 185 -1.19 -13.68 -1.96
CA TRP A 185 -0.30 -14.24 -0.93
C TRP A 185 0.41 -15.52 -1.39
N ALA A 186 -0.34 -16.46 -1.99
CA ALA A 186 0.22 -17.71 -2.49
C ALA A 186 1.26 -17.47 -3.58
N MET A 187 1.00 -16.51 -4.47
CA MET A 187 1.89 -16.16 -5.57
C MET A 187 3.23 -15.60 -5.08
N TRP A 188 3.19 -14.75 -4.07
CA TRP A 188 4.40 -14.08 -3.57
C TRP A 188 5.07 -14.81 -2.42
N SER A 189 4.39 -15.81 -1.85
CA SER A 189 4.76 -16.40 -0.55
C SER A 189 5.00 -15.29 0.48
N THR A 190 4.06 -14.34 0.59
CA THR A 190 4.22 -13.11 1.38
C THR A 190 4.55 -13.47 2.84
N PRO A 191 5.74 -13.08 3.35
CA PRO A 191 6.20 -13.55 4.67
C PRO A 191 5.59 -12.78 5.84
N PHE A 192 4.88 -11.67 5.57
CA PHE A 192 4.41 -10.72 6.57
C PHE A 192 2.96 -10.96 7.03
N VAL A 193 2.29 -11.98 6.49
CA VAL A 193 0.84 -12.20 6.66
C VAL A 193 0.50 -13.36 7.60
N GLY A 194 1.51 -13.89 8.32
CA GLY A 194 1.40 -15.04 9.23
C GLY A 194 0.26 -14.99 10.24
N SER A 195 -0.13 -16.17 10.73
CA SER A 195 -1.43 -16.58 11.30
C SER A 195 -2.16 -15.54 12.17
N LYS A 196 -3.50 -15.51 12.06
CA LYS A 196 -4.38 -14.87 13.05
C LYS A 196 -3.88 -15.25 14.45
N LEU A 197 -3.88 -14.27 15.38
CA LEU A 197 -3.85 -14.57 16.80
C LEU A 197 -5.01 -15.56 17.05
N GLU A 198 -4.68 -16.82 17.33
CA GLU A 198 -5.65 -17.73 17.94
C GLU A 198 -6.01 -17.08 19.27
N GLY A 199 -7.28 -16.68 19.38
CA GLY A 199 -7.89 -16.28 20.63
C GLY A 199 -8.34 -17.50 21.42
#